data_AF-A0A930TE45-F1
#
_entry.id   AF-A0A930TE45-F1
#
_cell.length_a   1.000
_cell.length_b   1.000
_cell.length_c   1.000
_cell.angle_alpha   90.00
_cell.angle_beta   90.00
_cell.angle_gamma   90.00
#
_symmetry.space_group_name_H-M   'P 1'
#
loop_
_entity.id
_entity.type
_entity.pdbx_description
1 polymer ?
#
loop_
_entity_poly.entity_id
_entity_poly.type
_entity_poly.pdbx_seq_one_letter_code
_entity_poly.pdbx_strand_id
1 'polypeptide(L)'
;MAGLSADQRNDYYLTEATRTGIHKPILAALYAVHRRPSLGDGEWGLGISPANRIPLEQVNTFAGQVQFAANTVRSLINQLIAQGWTGQELWNAEQGCYSERLIEILGSGYSPSTSDQFAARLEPSDDQQLLEAYRHDWMLDSKAAELPTNLEFVDAALLQFIEPLPRFYLGLSYQRLALLEAARLWRKLDSRPATIAALLHTSETDPALSQMDSAQLDPLLLQWLQQSMPDYAGYPHQREALLRLTQLWQQLDSREVAIARLATHASAEVSIQVVDPALVAFVQRVPQTYQGKGDQRNTLTETYRLWYGLESRGAALKQLGVDPQVLTASNPNRTALMNTAAQLDRSLLEFVKRLPALYQETETQREALLQLVQHWRNIDGREKTLQALVDDVQRMETARRDSLDAAPAPEPIALPPRPPRWTCDTLQLHAAILTNGNFTWAEATHGGKYLPPNQAVVDAIVRMAELTQQARDRIGRPLRILTWYRPAEADPQRSGTVRNRHALGDAIEFYCDGLTGSQLYRALDPWWIGGLGRYRAYPELCYLDARPDPARWTR
;
A
#
# COMPACT_ATOMS: atom_id res chain seq x y z
N MET A 1 11.32 -18.24 -26.46
CA MET A 1 11.01 -17.30 -25.36
C MET A 1 9.83 -17.88 -24.61
N ALA A 2 9.86 -17.91 -23.28
CA ALA A 2 8.68 -18.36 -22.53
C ALA A 2 7.59 -17.29 -22.71
N GLY A 3 6.39 -17.70 -23.15
CA GLY A 3 5.24 -16.80 -23.24
C GLY A 3 4.82 -16.27 -21.86
N LEU A 4 3.94 -15.27 -21.86
CA LEU A 4 3.35 -14.68 -20.66
C LEU A 4 2.68 -15.76 -19.78
N SER A 5 2.80 -15.61 -18.47
CA SER A 5 2.03 -16.42 -17.52
C SER A 5 0.54 -16.05 -17.56
N ALA A 6 -0.32 -16.88 -16.97
CA ALA A 6 -1.74 -16.56 -16.83
C ALA A 6 -1.96 -15.25 -16.04
N ASP A 7 -1.22 -15.08 -14.95
CA ASP A 7 -1.30 -13.88 -14.11
C ASP A 7 -0.88 -12.61 -14.88
N GLN A 8 0.22 -12.68 -15.63
CA GLN A 8 0.67 -11.57 -16.47
C GLN A 8 -0.36 -11.18 -17.53
N ARG A 9 -1.05 -12.14 -18.14
CA ARG A 9 -2.15 -11.85 -19.08
C ARG A 9 -3.33 -11.21 -18.38
N ASN A 10 -3.69 -11.73 -17.19
CA ASN A 10 -4.77 -11.18 -16.39
C ASN A 10 -4.53 -9.71 -15.98
N ASP A 11 -3.28 -9.35 -15.68
CA ASP A 11 -2.91 -7.96 -15.38
C ASP A 11 -3.19 -7.01 -16.57
N TYR A 12 -2.88 -7.44 -17.80
CA TYR A 12 -3.23 -6.68 -19.00
C TYR A 12 -4.75 -6.54 -19.15
N TYR A 13 -5.50 -7.62 -18.95
CA TYR A 13 -6.96 -7.58 -19.03
C TYR A 13 -7.55 -6.61 -18.00
N LEU A 14 -7.11 -6.68 -16.75
CA LEU A 14 -7.58 -5.81 -15.67
C LEU A 14 -7.28 -4.35 -15.94
N THR A 15 -6.05 -4.05 -16.40
CA THR A 15 -5.61 -2.69 -16.72
C THR A 15 -6.49 -2.08 -17.81
N GLU A 16 -6.66 -2.79 -18.92
CA GLU A 16 -7.40 -2.27 -20.08
C GLU A 16 -8.91 -2.26 -19.86
N ALA A 17 -9.45 -3.22 -19.10
CA ALA A 17 -10.86 -3.22 -18.70
C ALA A 17 -11.17 -2.03 -17.77
N THR A 18 -10.30 -1.75 -16.79
CA THR A 18 -10.42 -0.60 -15.89
C THR A 18 -10.25 0.72 -16.65
N ARG A 19 -9.36 0.78 -17.65
CA ARG A 19 -9.23 1.97 -18.50
C ARG A 19 -10.51 2.18 -19.31
N THR A 20 -11.03 1.17 -19.97
CA THR A 20 -12.15 1.35 -20.90
C THR A 20 -13.53 1.24 -20.27
N GLY A 21 -13.64 0.86 -18.99
CA GLY A 21 -14.91 0.66 -18.29
C GLY A 21 -15.74 -0.46 -18.89
N ILE A 22 -15.11 -1.59 -19.20
CA ILE A 22 -15.76 -2.83 -19.65
C ILE A 22 -15.54 -3.94 -18.62
N HIS A 23 -16.33 -5.01 -18.69
CA HIS A 23 -16.18 -6.12 -17.75
C HIS A 23 -15.01 -7.01 -18.15
N LYS A 24 -13.95 -7.06 -17.32
CA LYS A 24 -12.68 -7.77 -17.57
C LYS A 24 -12.81 -9.16 -18.20
N PRO A 25 -13.74 -10.03 -17.77
CA PRO A 25 -13.83 -11.40 -18.29
C PRO A 25 -14.01 -11.50 -19.81
N ILE A 26 -14.51 -10.45 -20.47
CA ILE A 26 -14.64 -10.47 -21.94
C ILE A 26 -13.28 -10.53 -22.65
N LEU A 27 -12.24 -9.90 -22.11
CA LEU A 27 -10.91 -9.89 -22.72
C LEU A 27 -10.24 -11.27 -22.59
N ALA A 28 -10.42 -11.92 -21.44
CA ALA A 28 -9.97 -13.29 -21.22
C ALA A 28 -10.71 -14.26 -22.16
N ALA A 29 -12.02 -14.09 -22.33
CA ALA A 29 -12.84 -14.90 -23.23
C ALA A 29 -12.43 -14.75 -24.70
N LEU A 30 -12.22 -13.52 -25.17
CA LEU A 30 -11.73 -13.25 -26.52
C LEU A 30 -10.37 -13.91 -26.77
N TYR A 31 -9.44 -13.83 -25.82
CA TYR A 31 -8.17 -14.55 -25.92
C TYR A 31 -8.36 -16.07 -26.01
N ALA A 32 -9.20 -16.63 -25.14
CA ALA A 32 -9.43 -18.07 -25.04
C ALA A 32 -9.98 -18.66 -26.35
N VAL A 33 -10.92 -17.96 -26.99
CA VAL A 33 -11.60 -18.44 -28.20
C VAL A 33 -10.82 -18.13 -29.48
N HIS A 34 -10.19 -16.97 -29.59
CA HIS A 34 -9.52 -16.60 -30.84
C HIS A 34 -8.16 -17.26 -31.00
N ARG A 35 -7.27 -17.10 -30.00
CA ARG A 35 -5.85 -17.49 -30.08
C ARG A 35 -5.19 -17.15 -31.43
N ARG A 36 -5.51 -15.98 -31.98
CA ARG A 36 -5.05 -15.50 -33.28
C ARG A 36 -5.20 -13.98 -33.36
N PRO A 37 -4.38 -13.27 -34.15
CA PRO A 37 -3.25 -13.78 -34.96
C PRO A 37 -2.06 -14.23 -34.08
N SER A 38 -1.07 -14.89 -34.69
CA SER A 38 0.25 -15.03 -34.07
C SER A 38 0.91 -13.66 -34.04
N LEU A 39 1.46 -13.28 -32.89
CA LEU A 39 1.99 -11.94 -32.67
C LEU A 39 3.52 -11.89 -32.77
N GLY A 40 4.05 -10.69 -32.98
CA GLY A 40 5.50 -10.46 -33.13
C GLY A 40 6.31 -10.72 -31.84
N ASP A 41 5.65 -10.69 -30.69
CA ASP A 41 6.23 -11.01 -29.37
C ASP A 41 6.15 -12.51 -29.01
N GLY A 42 5.60 -13.34 -29.91
CA GLY A 42 5.47 -14.79 -29.72
C GLY A 42 4.20 -15.21 -28.96
N GLU A 43 3.31 -14.28 -28.65
CA GLU A 43 1.98 -14.56 -28.08
C GLU A 43 0.92 -14.80 -29.16
N TRP A 44 -0.28 -15.19 -28.70
CA TRP A 44 -1.49 -15.27 -29.52
C TRP A 44 -2.40 -14.08 -29.25
N GLY A 45 -3.06 -13.57 -30.29
CA GLY A 45 -3.97 -12.44 -30.21
C GLY A 45 -5.40 -12.76 -29.75
N LEU A 46 -6.17 -11.70 -29.54
CA LEU A 46 -7.56 -11.68 -29.08
C LEU A 46 -8.55 -11.58 -30.25
N GLY A 47 -8.13 -11.89 -31.47
CA GLY A 47 -8.96 -11.73 -32.67
C GLY A 47 -9.05 -10.30 -33.18
N ILE A 48 -8.11 -9.42 -32.81
CA ILE A 48 -8.09 -8.03 -33.24
C ILE A 48 -7.24 -7.85 -34.50
N SER A 49 -7.82 -7.19 -35.49
CA SER A 49 -7.20 -6.85 -36.77
C SER A 49 -7.16 -5.33 -36.97
N PRO A 50 -6.16 -4.80 -37.72
CA PRO A 50 -6.09 -3.39 -38.09
C PRO A 50 -7.39 -2.86 -38.70
N ALA A 51 -7.80 -1.66 -38.28
CA ALA A 51 -8.91 -0.93 -38.87
C ALA A 51 -8.65 0.57 -38.81
N ASN A 52 -9.21 1.32 -39.78
CA ASN A 52 -9.12 2.77 -39.84
C ASN A 52 -7.66 3.28 -39.76
N ARG A 53 -7.30 3.99 -38.69
CA ARG A 53 -5.97 4.57 -38.48
C ARG A 53 -5.04 3.69 -37.64
N ILE A 54 -5.46 2.49 -37.27
CA ILE A 54 -4.69 1.59 -36.42
C ILE A 54 -3.85 0.68 -37.33
N PRO A 55 -2.51 0.85 -37.37
CA PRO A 55 -1.63 0.02 -38.18
C PRO A 55 -1.41 -1.36 -37.55
N LEU A 56 -0.96 -2.32 -38.35
CA LEU A 56 -0.63 -3.69 -37.90
C LEU A 56 0.31 -3.70 -36.69
N GLU A 57 1.33 -2.84 -36.70
CA GLU A 57 2.34 -2.76 -35.63
C GLU A 57 1.72 -2.51 -34.25
N GLN A 58 0.63 -1.73 -34.17
CA GLN A 58 -0.04 -1.42 -32.91
C GLN A 58 -0.87 -2.58 -32.35
N VAL A 59 -1.24 -3.55 -33.19
CA VAL A 59 -1.98 -4.75 -32.78
C VAL A 59 -1.13 -6.03 -32.88
N ASN A 60 0.18 -5.90 -33.12
CA ASN A 60 1.09 -7.04 -33.31
C ASN A 60 1.81 -7.47 -32.01
N THR A 61 1.33 -7.02 -30.85
CA THR A 61 1.80 -7.44 -29.52
C THR A 61 0.60 -7.80 -28.67
N PHE A 62 0.80 -8.63 -27.64
CA PHE A 62 -0.28 -9.03 -26.74
C PHE A 62 -0.91 -7.81 -26.05
N ALA A 63 -0.07 -6.90 -25.55
CA ALA A 63 -0.53 -5.64 -24.95
C ALA A 63 -1.40 -4.82 -25.93
N GLY A 64 -0.96 -4.69 -27.18
CA GLY A 64 -1.73 -4.03 -28.24
C GLY A 64 -3.05 -4.72 -28.52
N GLN A 65 -3.07 -6.05 -28.64
CA GLN A 65 -4.29 -6.83 -28.81
C GLN A 65 -5.30 -6.59 -27.68
N VAL A 66 -4.85 -6.58 -26.43
CA VAL A 66 -5.73 -6.33 -25.28
C VAL A 66 -6.26 -4.89 -25.26
N GLN A 67 -5.40 -3.91 -25.48
CA GLN A 67 -5.78 -2.49 -25.52
C GLN A 67 -6.85 -2.22 -26.59
N PHE A 68 -6.62 -2.70 -27.80
CA PHE A 68 -7.55 -2.49 -28.91
C PHE A 68 -8.80 -3.36 -28.81
N ALA A 69 -8.72 -4.57 -28.25
CA ALA A 69 -9.92 -5.36 -27.92
C ALA A 69 -10.82 -4.59 -26.95
N ALA A 70 -10.25 -3.99 -25.91
CA ALA A 70 -11.01 -3.21 -24.94
C ALA A 70 -11.70 -1.99 -25.57
N ASN A 71 -10.98 -1.25 -26.42
CA ASN A 71 -11.56 -0.13 -27.19
C ASN A 71 -12.67 -0.60 -28.14
N THR A 72 -12.46 -1.71 -28.84
CA THR A 72 -13.41 -2.27 -29.81
C THR A 72 -14.69 -2.75 -29.14
N VAL A 73 -14.60 -3.47 -28.00
CA VAL A 73 -15.76 -3.87 -27.19
C VAL A 73 -16.53 -2.62 -26.72
N ARG A 74 -15.81 -1.62 -26.21
CA ARG A 74 -16.41 -0.36 -25.76
C ARG A 74 -17.12 0.38 -26.89
N SER A 75 -16.51 0.45 -28.07
CA SER A 75 -17.08 1.07 -29.28
C SER A 75 -18.36 0.37 -29.72
N LEU A 76 -18.36 -0.97 -29.78
CA LEU A 76 -19.56 -1.75 -30.11
C LEU A 76 -20.70 -1.47 -29.11
N ILE A 77 -20.43 -1.53 -27.81
CA ILE A 77 -21.45 -1.24 -26.78
C ILE A 77 -22.01 0.19 -26.96
N ASN A 78 -21.16 1.16 -27.24
CA ASN A 78 -21.60 2.54 -27.51
C ASN A 78 -22.50 2.64 -28.74
N GLN A 79 -22.18 1.91 -29.81
CA GLN A 79 -23.01 1.85 -31.00
C GLN A 79 -24.37 1.23 -30.69
N LEU A 80 -24.42 0.13 -29.94
CA LEU A 80 -25.68 -0.51 -29.54
C LEU A 80 -26.56 0.43 -28.70
N ILE A 81 -25.97 1.15 -27.75
CA ILE A 81 -26.68 2.17 -26.96
C ILE A 81 -27.23 3.28 -27.88
N ALA A 82 -26.44 3.75 -28.84
CA ALA A 82 -26.90 4.75 -29.82
C ALA A 82 -28.02 4.21 -30.75
N GLN A 83 -28.12 2.90 -30.92
CA GLN A 83 -29.20 2.21 -31.63
C GLN A 83 -30.43 1.95 -30.74
N GLY A 84 -30.42 2.40 -29.48
CA GLY A 84 -31.56 2.31 -28.56
C GLY A 84 -31.53 1.09 -27.65
N TRP A 85 -30.42 0.35 -27.57
CA TRP A 85 -30.30 -0.76 -26.62
C TRP A 85 -30.31 -0.25 -25.18
N THR A 86 -31.08 -0.94 -24.35
CA THR A 86 -31.21 -0.66 -22.92
C THR A 86 -30.11 -1.33 -22.08
N GLY A 87 -29.93 -0.88 -20.84
CA GLY A 87 -28.99 -1.51 -19.90
C GLY A 87 -29.28 -3.01 -19.68
N GLN A 88 -30.56 -3.39 -19.59
CA GLN A 88 -30.98 -4.79 -19.40
C GLN A 88 -30.71 -5.67 -20.61
N GLU A 89 -30.73 -5.12 -21.82
CA GLU A 89 -30.36 -5.87 -23.03
C GLU A 89 -28.84 -6.10 -23.13
N LEU A 90 -28.03 -5.28 -22.47
CA LEU A 90 -26.57 -5.37 -22.47
C LEU A 90 -26.02 -6.12 -21.24
N TRP A 91 -26.80 -6.23 -20.17
CA TRP A 91 -26.34 -6.73 -18.87
C TRP A 91 -27.39 -7.62 -18.21
N ASN A 92 -26.97 -8.80 -17.76
CA ASN A 92 -27.75 -9.65 -16.88
C ASN A 92 -27.48 -9.28 -15.42
N ALA A 93 -28.45 -8.63 -14.78
CA ALA A 93 -28.32 -8.16 -13.39
C ALA A 93 -28.18 -9.31 -12.38
N GLU A 94 -28.97 -10.38 -12.54
CA GLU A 94 -28.94 -11.55 -11.66
C GLU A 94 -27.55 -12.21 -11.66
N GLN A 95 -26.97 -12.40 -12.85
CA GLN A 95 -25.66 -13.04 -13.01
C GLN A 95 -24.48 -12.07 -12.83
N GLY A 96 -24.73 -10.75 -12.82
CA GLY A 96 -23.70 -9.72 -12.74
C GLY A 96 -22.71 -9.74 -13.90
N CYS A 97 -23.18 -10.03 -15.11
CA CYS A 97 -22.33 -10.13 -16.29
C CYS A 97 -23.04 -9.61 -17.55
N TYR A 98 -22.34 -9.57 -18.69
CA TYR A 98 -22.94 -9.26 -19.98
C TYR A 98 -24.05 -10.25 -20.32
N SER A 99 -25.09 -9.74 -20.99
CA SER A 99 -26.18 -10.58 -21.48
C SER A 99 -25.68 -11.53 -22.57
N GLU A 100 -26.34 -12.68 -22.71
CA GLU A 100 -26.03 -13.65 -23.78
C GLU A 100 -26.14 -12.98 -25.16
N ARG A 101 -27.17 -12.16 -25.36
CA ARG A 101 -27.38 -11.39 -26.60
C ARG A 101 -26.22 -10.46 -26.94
N LEU A 102 -25.59 -9.81 -25.95
CA LEU A 102 -24.41 -8.98 -26.20
C LEU A 102 -23.21 -9.85 -26.59
N ILE A 103 -23.03 -11.01 -25.95
CA ILE A 103 -21.96 -11.96 -26.28
C ILE A 103 -22.13 -12.52 -27.69
N GLU A 104 -23.35 -12.84 -28.13
CA GLU A 104 -23.65 -13.27 -29.51
C GLU A 104 -23.24 -12.23 -30.56
N ILE A 105 -23.50 -10.95 -30.28
CA ILE A 105 -23.09 -9.85 -31.18
C ILE A 105 -21.57 -9.72 -31.21
N LEU A 106 -20.90 -9.83 -30.05
CA LEU A 106 -19.43 -9.84 -29.99
C LEU A 106 -18.84 -11.03 -30.77
N GLY A 107 -19.43 -12.21 -30.64
CA GLY A 107 -19.04 -13.42 -31.38
C GLY A 107 -19.20 -13.27 -32.89
N SER A 108 -20.21 -12.53 -33.34
CA SER A 108 -20.41 -12.20 -34.75
C SER A 108 -19.30 -11.31 -35.36
N GLY A 109 -18.41 -10.77 -34.53
CA GLY A 109 -17.38 -9.82 -34.91
C GLY A 109 -17.90 -8.39 -35.04
N TYR A 110 -16.98 -7.43 -35.18
CA TYR A 110 -17.34 -6.01 -35.27
C TYR A 110 -16.36 -5.25 -36.16
N SER A 111 -16.90 -4.47 -37.08
CA SER A 111 -16.15 -3.51 -37.90
C SER A 111 -16.55 -2.09 -37.49
N PRO A 112 -15.64 -1.33 -36.85
CA PRO A 112 -15.95 0.02 -36.40
C PRO A 112 -16.17 0.96 -37.59
N SER A 113 -16.95 2.03 -37.36
CA SER A 113 -17.17 3.06 -38.38
C SER A 113 -15.84 3.76 -38.73
N THR A 114 -15.75 4.32 -39.93
CA THR A 114 -14.53 5.01 -40.39
C THR A 114 -14.16 6.25 -39.57
N SER A 115 -15.12 6.79 -38.80
CA SER A 115 -14.90 7.90 -37.88
C SER A 115 -14.27 7.47 -36.54
N ASP A 116 -14.38 6.20 -36.16
CA ASP A 116 -13.79 5.68 -34.94
C ASP A 116 -12.31 5.34 -35.15
N GLN A 117 -11.43 6.17 -34.61
CA GLN A 117 -9.98 6.06 -34.79
C GLN A 117 -9.31 5.18 -33.73
N PHE A 118 -10.06 4.73 -32.72
CA PHE A 118 -9.53 4.05 -31.53
C PHE A 118 -9.99 2.60 -31.42
N ALA A 119 -11.08 2.23 -32.11
CA ALA A 119 -11.51 0.84 -32.24
C ALA A 119 -10.86 0.16 -33.46
N ALA A 120 -10.34 -1.03 -33.22
CA ALA A 120 -9.87 -1.96 -34.25
C ALA A 120 -11.01 -2.89 -34.70
N ARG A 121 -10.77 -3.71 -35.72
CA ARG A 121 -11.73 -4.73 -36.15
C ARG A 121 -11.64 -5.94 -35.22
N LEU A 122 -12.79 -6.43 -34.75
CA LEU A 122 -12.91 -7.73 -34.07
C LEU A 122 -13.33 -8.77 -35.11
N GLU A 123 -12.54 -9.82 -35.26
CA GLU A 123 -12.88 -10.94 -36.13
C GLU A 123 -14.01 -11.79 -35.53
N PRO A 124 -14.84 -12.45 -36.36
CA PRO A 124 -15.84 -13.39 -35.86
C PRO A 124 -15.22 -14.59 -35.12
N SER A 125 -15.96 -15.08 -34.14
CA SER A 125 -15.70 -16.29 -33.34
C SER A 125 -16.97 -17.12 -33.16
N ASP A 126 -16.83 -18.29 -32.54
CA ASP A 126 -17.95 -19.11 -32.09
C ASP A 126 -18.55 -18.46 -30.82
N ASP A 127 -19.81 -18.05 -30.90
CA ASP A 127 -20.52 -17.32 -29.86
C ASP A 127 -20.78 -18.18 -28.61
N GLN A 128 -21.06 -19.48 -28.78
CA GLN A 128 -21.22 -20.41 -27.66
C GLN A 128 -19.91 -20.59 -26.89
N GLN A 129 -18.80 -20.81 -27.58
CA GLN A 129 -17.48 -20.90 -26.95
C GLN A 129 -17.09 -19.59 -26.26
N LEU A 130 -17.45 -18.44 -26.84
CA LEU A 130 -17.19 -17.13 -26.23
C LEU A 130 -17.99 -16.96 -24.94
N LEU A 131 -19.26 -17.34 -24.93
CA LEU A 131 -20.10 -17.31 -23.73
C LEU A 131 -19.60 -18.24 -22.64
N GLU A 132 -19.20 -19.46 -22.99
CA GLU A 132 -18.62 -20.42 -22.05
C GLU A 132 -17.31 -19.90 -21.44
N ALA A 133 -16.40 -19.38 -22.26
CA ALA A 133 -15.13 -18.82 -21.80
C ALA A 133 -15.35 -17.58 -20.91
N TYR A 134 -16.30 -16.72 -21.26
CA TYR A 134 -16.69 -15.55 -20.49
C TYR A 134 -17.23 -15.92 -19.11
N ARG A 135 -18.17 -16.88 -19.05
CA ARG A 135 -18.73 -17.39 -17.80
C ARG A 135 -17.68 -18.07 -16.94
N HIS A 136 -16.76 -18.82 -17.56
CA HIS A 136 -15.68 -19.49 -16.85
C HIS A 136 -14.80 -18.49 -16.10
N ASP A 137 -14.29 -17.46 -16.78
CA ASP A 137 -13.44 -16.43 -16.17
C ASP A 137 -14.20 -15.65 -15.07
N TRP A 138 -15.46 -15.27 -15.34
CA TRP A 138 -16.30 -14.60 -14.35
C TRP A 138 -16.55 -15.44 -13.08
N MET A 139 -16.79 -16.74 -13.22
CA MET A 139 -16.97 -17.64 -12.08
C MET A 139 -15.70 -17.76 -11.22
N LEU A 140 -14.51 -17.73 -11.84
CA LEU A 140 -13.24 -17.76 -11.10
C LEU A 140 -13.11 -16.51 -10.22
N ASP A 141 -13.33 -15.32 -10.79
CA ASP A 141 -13.26 -14.05 -10.06
C ASP A 141 -14.31 -14.00 -8.93
N SER A 142 -15.56 -14.38 -9.26
CA SER A 142 -16.67 -14.36 -8.30
C SER A 142 -16.43 -15.29 -7.12
N LYS A 143 -15.88 -16.48 -7.37
CA LYS A 143 -15.55 -17.45 -6.32
C LYS A 143 -14.38 -16.99 -5.46
N ALA A 144 -13.36 -16.38 -6.07
CA ALA A 144 -12.21 -15.85 -5.34
C ALA A 144 -12.60 -14.71 -4.38
N ALA A 145 -13.61 -13.92 -4.74
CA ALA A 145 -14.11 -12.80 -3.92
C ALA A 145 -15.34 -13.16 -3.06
N GLU A 146 -15.75 -14.44 -3.02
CA GLU A 146 -16.90 -14.93 -2.25
C GLU A 146 -18.22 -14.16 -2.53
N LEU A 147 -18.47 -13.84 -3.81
CA LEU A 147 -19.66 -13.08 -4.19
C LEU A 147 -20.97 -13.86 -3.99
N PRO A 148 -22.08 -13.17 -3.67
CA PRO A 148 -23.41 -13.78 -3.67
C PRO A 148 -23.77 -14.35 -5.05
N THR A 149 -24.60 -15.39 -5.06
CA THR A 149 -25.03 -16.05 -6.32
C THR A 149 -25.98 -15.19 -7.16
N ASN A 150 -26.66 -14.22 -6.55
CA ASN A 150 -27.53 -13.26 -7.23
C ASN A 150 -27.01 -11.84 -6.97
N LEU A 151 -26.77 -11.09 -8.04
CA LEU A 151 -26.19 -9.76 -8.05
C LEU A 151 -27.17 -8.65 -8.48
N GLU A 152 -28.48 -8.93 -8.52
CA GLU A 152 -29.52 -7.96 -8.88
C GLU A 152 -29.55 -6.75 -7.93
N PHE A 153 -29.06 -6.91 -6.70
CA PHE A 153 -28.98 -5.83 -5.71
C PHE A 153 -27.97 -4.72 -6.08
N VAL A 154 -27.00 -5.00 -6.95
CA VAL A 154 -25.81 -4.14 -7.14
C VAL A 154 -26.18 -2.72 -7.55
N ASP A 155 -27.11 -2.55 -8.49
CA ASP A 155 -27.49 -1.22 -8.98
C ASP A 155 -28.14 -0.37 -7.89
N ALA A 156 -29.07 -0.96 -7.14
CA ALA A 156 -29.73 -0.29 -6.03
C ALA A 156 -28.71 0.10 -4.95
N ALA A 157 -27.77 -0.80 -4.63
CA ALA A 157 -26.72 -0.54 -3.65
C ALA A 157 -25.75 0.56 -4.11
N LEU A 158 -25.40 0.60 -5.40
CA LEU A 158 -24.57 1.67 -5.97
C LEU A 158 -25.26 3.03 -5.85
N LEU A 159 -26.54 3.13 -6.22
CA LEU A 159 -27.29 4.38 -6.11
C LEU A 159 -27.43 4.83 -4.66
N GLN A 160 -27.73 3.91 -3.74
CA GLN A 160 -27.77 4.19 -2.30
C GLN A 160 -26.42 4.68 -1.76
N PHE A 161 -25.32 4.10 -2.24
CA PHE A 161 -23.98 4.53 -1.86
C PHE A 161 -23.67 5.95 -2.34
N ILE A 162 -24.10 6.30 -3.55
CA ILE A 162 -23.73 7.56 -4.20
C ILE A 162 -24.52 8.76 -3.70
N GLU A 163 -25.82 8.57 -3.44
CA GLU A 163 -26.72 9.65 -3.03
C GLU A 163 -26.14 10.55 -1.93
N PRO A 164 -25.57 10.03 -0.83
CA PRO A 164 -25.01 10.88 0.23
C PRO A 164 -23.56 11.34 -0.01
N LEU A 165 -22.89 10.96 -1.11
CA LEU A 165 -21.47 11.28 -1.32
C LEU A 165 -21.13 12.77 -1.19
N PRO A 166 -21.90 13.74 -1.73
CA PRO A 166 -21.57 15.15 -1.58
C PRO A 166 -21.49 15.60 -0.12
N ARG A 167 -22.25 14.97 0.78
CA ARG A 167 -22.22 15.26 2.22
C ARG A 167 -20.98 14.68 2.90
N PHE A 168 -20.47 13.56 2.41
CA PHE A 168 -19.32 12.87 2.98
C PHE A 168 -18.00 13.18 2.25
N TYR A 169 -18.03 14.09 1.27
CA TYR A 169 -16.83 14.54 0.59
C TYR A 169 -16.01 15.45 1.49
N LEU A 170 -14.82 14.99 1.84
CA LEU A 170 -13.87 15.67 2.70
C LEU A 170 -12.66 16.20 1.93
N GLY A 171 -12.68 16.21 0.58
CA GLY A 171 -11.56 16.73 -0.22
C GLY A 171 -10.28 15.90 -0.14
N LEU A 172 -10.34 14.65 0.30
CA LEU A 172 -9.16 13.79 0.43
C LEU A 172 -8.70 13.26 -0.93
N SER A 173 -7.40 12.99 -1.07
CA SER A 173 -6.80 12.57 -2.34
C SER A 173 -7.50 11.36 -2.99
N TYR A 174 -7.83 10.34 -2.21
CA TYR A 174 -8.51 9.13 -2.70
C TYR A 174 -9.97 9.39 -3.11
N GLN A 175 -10.70 10.28 -2.41
CA GLN A 175 -12.07 10.65 -2.77
C GLN A 175 -12.10 11.41 -4.10
N ARG A 176 -11.16 12.34 -4.28
CA ARG A 176 -11.00 13.09 -5.52
C ARG A 176 -10.66 12.15 -6.68
N LEU A 177 -9.75 11.20 -6.46
CA LEU A 177 -9.40 10.18 -7.45
C LEU A 177 -10.63 9.31 -7.81
N ALA A 178 -11.43 8.91 -6.82
CA ALA A 178 -12.65 8.13 -7.04
C ALA A 178 -13.64 8.87 -7.95
N LEU A 179 -13.91 10.15 -7.68
CA LEU A 179 -14.81 10.96 -8.51
C LEU A 179 -14.24 11.21 -9.91
N LEU A 180 -12.93 11.46 -10.02
CA LEU A 180 -12.26 11.64 -11.32
C LEU A 180 -12.36 10.38 -12.19
N GLU A 181 -12.05 9.21 -11.63
CA GLU A 181 -12.13 7.95 -12.37
C GLU A 181 -13.56 7.59 -12.76
N ALA A 182 -14.52 7.86 -11.86
CA ALA A 182 -15.93 7.70 -12.18
C ALA A 182 -16.35 8.61 -13.35
N ALA A 183 -15.98 9.90 -13.31
CA ALA A 183 -16.25 10.86 -14.38
C ALA A 183 -15.62 10.43 -15.71
N ARG A 184 -14.37 9.97 -15.66
CA ARG A 184 -13.63 9.47 -16.82
C ARG A 184 -14.37 8.31 -17.49
N LEU A 185 -14.74 7.30 -16.70
CA LEU A 185 -15.43 6.11 -17.21
C LEU A 185 -16.85 6.39 -17.70
N TRP A 186 -17.59 7.24 -16.96
CA TRP A 186 -18.94 7.66 -17.31
C TRP A 186 -18.96 8.43 -18.63
N ARG A 187 -18.01 9.37 -18.81
CA ARG A 187 -17.87 10.19 -20.02
C ARG A 187 -17.09 9.50 -21.13
N LYS A 188 -16.66 8.25 -20.93
CA LYS A 188 -16.01 7.42 -21.96
C LYS A 188 -14.66 8.00 -22.41
N LEU A 189 -13.88 8.51 -21.47
CA LEU A 189 -12.60 9.18 -21.71
C LEU A 189 -11.42 8.27 -21.34
N ASP A 190 -10.31 8.41 -22.06
CA ASP A 190 -9.13 7.53 -21.88
C ASP A 190 -8.10 8.08 -20.89
N SER A 191 -8.20 9.35 -20.52
CA SER A 191 -7.16 10.02 -19.73
C SER A 191 -7.74 10.95 -18.65
N ARG A 192 -6.94 11.19 -17.61
CA ARG A 192 -7.24 12.22 -16.60
C ARG A 192 -7.26 13.63 -17.22
N PRO A 193 -6.28 14.05 -18.05
CA PRO A 193 -6.34 15.34 -18.73
C PRO A 193 -7.64 15.54 -19.54
N ALA A 194 -8.06 14.53 -20.31
CA ALA A 194 -9.32 14.58 -21.06
C ALA A 194 -10.53 14.76 -20.14
N THR A 195 -10.51 14.11 -18.97
CA THR A 195 -11.58 14.22 -17.96
C THR A 195 -11.68 15.63 -17.40
N ILE A 196 -10.55 16.22 -17.00
CA ILE A 196 -10.50 17.60 -16.48
C ILE A 196 -10.91 18.59 -17.58
N ALA A 197 -10.41 18.41 -18.80
CA ALA A 197 -10.78 19.23 -19.95
C ALA A 197 -12.28 19.20 -20.23
N ALA A 198 -12.88 18.01 -20.17
CA ALA A 198 -14.33 17.83 -20.34
C ALA A 198 -15.15 18.46 -19.21
N LEU A 199 -14.66 18.45 -17.97
CA LEU A 199 -15.33 19.13 -16.84
C LEU A 199 -15.30 20.66 -16.99
N LEU A 200 -14.24 21.19 -17.60
CA LEU A 200 -14.05 22.63 -17.83
C LEU A 200 -14.60 23.13 -19.17
N HIS A 201 -15.04 22.23 -20.04
CA HIS A 201 -15.40 22.54 -21.42
C HIS A 201 -14.24 23.21 -22.22
N THR A 202 -13.01 22.74 -22.02
CA THR A 202 -11.79 23.21 -22.73
C THR A 202 -11.11 22.08 -23.53
N SER A 203 -10.01 22.39 -24.23
CA SER A 203 -9.18 21.41 -24.95
C SER A 203 -8.29 20.61 -23.99
N GLU A 204 -8.09 19.31 -24.27
CA GLU A 204 -7.14 18.46 -23.53
C GLU A 204 -5.69 18.97 -23.63
N THR A 205 -5.36 19.75 -24.66
CA THR A 205 -4.03 20.33 -24.85
C THR A 205 -3.80 21.63 -24.09
N ASP A 206 -4.77 22.09 -23.29
CA ASP A 206 -4.66 23.34 -22.54
C ASP A 206 -3.63 23.20 -21.40
N PRO A 207 -2.53 24.00 -21.40
CA PRO A 207 -1.49 23.90 -20.38
C PRO A 207 -2.00 24.23 -18.98
N ALA A 208 -3.12 24.95 -18.84
CA ALA A 208 -3.72 25.26 -17.54
C ALA A 208 -4.19 24.01 -16.79
N LEU A 209 -4.50 22.91 -17.50
CA LEU A 209 -4.94 21.65 -16.89
C LEU A 209 -3.92 21.05 -15.93
N SER A 210 -2.63 21.24 -16.21
CA SER A 210 -1.54 20.71 -15.38
C SER A 210 -1.29 21.53 -14.11
N GLN A 211 -1.86 22.73 -14.03
CA GLN A 211 -1.69 23.66 -12.90
C GLN A 211 -2.94 23.75 -12.02
N MET A 212 -3.99 23.00 -12.35
CA MET A 212 -5.24 23.02 -11.61
C MET A 212 -5.04 22.48 -10.19
N ASP A 213 -5.43 23.28 -9.21
CA ASP A 213 -5.39 22.87 -7.81
C ASP A 213 -6.65 22.10 -7.41
N SER A 214 -6.58 21.47 -6.23
CA SER A 214 -7.69 20.72 -5.65
C SER A 214 -8.92 21.59 -5.37
N ALA A 215 -8.72 22.87 -4.99
CA ALA A 215 -9.81 23.77 -4.63
C ALA A 215 -10.68 24.15 -5.83
N GLN A 216 -10.08 24.22 -7.02
CA GLN A 216 -10.77 24.45 -8.29
C GLN A 216 -11.48 23.18 -8.80
N LEU A 217 -10.85 22.02 -8.62
CA LEU A 217 -11.35 20.76 -9.17
C LEU A 217 -12.51 20.16 -8.37
N ASP A 218 -12.48 20.29 -7.04
CA ASP A 218 -13.45 19.67 -6.14
C ASP A 218 -14.92 20.11 -6.42
N PRO A 219 -15.23 21.41 -6.61
CA PRO A 219 -16.59 21.84 -6.94
C PRO A 219 -17.08 21.28 -8.28
N LEU A 220 -16.20 21.16 -9.29
CA LEU A 220 -16.55 20.63 -10.60
C LEU A 220 -16.91 19.14 -10.55
N LEU A 221 -16.17 18.38 -9.74
CA LEU A 221 -16.45 16.96 -9.51
C LEU A 221 -17.78 16.74 -8.81
N LEU A 222 -18.06 17.52 -7.75
CA LEU A 222 -19.33 17.44 -7.03
C LEU A 222 -20.51 17.85 -7.90
N GLN A 223 -20.34 18.90 -8.72
CA GLN A 223 -21.35 19.31 -9.69
C GLN A 223 -21.61 18.22 -10.74
N TRP A 224 -20.55 17.62 -11.30
CA TRP A 224 -20.68 16.51 -12.25
C TRP A 224 -21.45 15.34 -11.64
N LEU A 225 -21.13 14.97 -10.39
CA LEU A 225 -21.80 13.88 -9.68
C LEU A 225 -23.31 14.19 -9.59
N GLN A 226 -23.68 15.35 -9.07
CA GLN A 226 -25.09 15.74 -8.90
C GLN A 226 -25.86 15.78 -10.23
N GLN A 227 -25.22 16.20 -11.32
CA GLN A 227 -25.87 16.31 -12.63
C GLN A 227 -25.97 14.97 -13.36
N SER A 228 -25.03 14.05 -13.16
CA SER A 228 -24.95 12.82 -13.96
C SER A 228 -25.77 11.67 -13.37
N MET A 229 -26.04 11.68 -12.06
CA MET A 229 -26.73 10.55 -11.41
C MET A 229 -28.17 10.33 -11.90
N PRO A 230 -28.98 11.36 -12.19
CA PRO A 230 -30.31 11.16 -12.77
C PRO A 230 -30.31 10.41 -14.11
N ASP A 231 -29.18 10.43 -14.85
CA ASP A 231 -29.02 9.78 -16.16
C ASP A 231 -28.48 8.34 -16.05
N TYR A 232 -28.47 7.75 -14.85
CA TYR A 232 -28.11 6.35 -14.68
C TYR A 232 -29.15 5.43 -15.35
N ALA A 233 -28.72 4.68 -16.36
CA ALA A 233 -29.57 3.79 -17.16
C ALA A 233 -29.11 2.32 -17.07
N GLY A 234 -28.22 2.00 -16.13
CA GLY A 234 -27.70 0.65 -15.94
C GLY A 234 -26.77 0.17 -17.05
N TYR A 235 -26.24 1.06 -17.89
CA TYR A 235 -25.28 0.68 -18.93
C TYR A 235 -23.98 0.17 -18.30
N PRO A 236 -23.30 -0.81 -18.94
CA PRO A 236 -22.08 -1.40 -18.37
C PRO A 236 -21.04 -0.38 -17.91
N HIS A 237 -20.79 0.64 -18.72
CA HIS A 237 -19.82 1.68 -18.40
C HIS A 237 -20.20 2.56 -17.20
N GLN A 238 -21.49 2.81 -17.01
CA GLN A 238 -21.97 3.55 -15.84
C GLN A 238 -21.80 2.69 -14.60
N ARG A 239 -22.14 1.40 -14.67
CA ARG A 239 -21.93 0.46 -13.57
C ARG A 239 -20.46 0.32 -13.20
N GLU A 240 -19.57 0.14 -14.17
CA GLU A 240 -18.12 0.08 -13.93
C GLU A 240 -17.57 1.41 -13.37
N ALA A 241 -18.09 2.57 -13.82
CA ALA A 241 -17.73 3.86 -13.25
C ALA A 241 -18.09 3.95 -11.75
N LEU A 242 -19.29 3.50 -11.38
CA LEU A 242 -19.75 3.54 -9.99
C LEU A 242 -19.10 2.48 -9.11
N LEU A 243 -18.84 1.27 -9.62
CA LEU A 243 -18.05 0.27 -8.93
C LEU A 243 -16.63 0.76 -8.68
N ARG A 244 -16.01 1.42 -9.67
CA ARG A 244 -14.68 2.03 -9.51
C ARG A 244 -14.70 3.17 -8.50
N LEU A 245 -15.77 3.97 -8.48
CA LEU A 245 -15.98 4.99 -7.46
C LEU A 245 -16.00 4.35 -6.07
N THR A 246 -16.86 3.36 -5.85
CA THR A 246 -16.99 2.66 -4.56
C THR A 246 -15.66 2.03 -4.14
N GLN A 247 -14.99 1.33 -5.06
CA GLN A 247 -13.68 0.72 -4.82
C GLN A 247 -12.67 1.73 -4.30
N LEU A 248 -12.50 2.85 -5.02
CA LEU A 248 -11.50 3.87 -4.65
C LEU A 248 -11.90 4.65 -3.40
N TRP A 249 -13.20 4.97 -3.24
CA TRP A 249 -13.71 5.71 -2.10
C TRP A 249 -13.57 4.93 -0.80
N GLN A 250 -13.80 3.61 -0.84
CA GLN A 250 -13.63 2.72 0.31
C GLN A 250 -12.23 2.08 0.37
N GLN A 251 -11.31 2.43 -0.54
CA GLN A 251 -9.93 1.94 -0.60
C GLN A 251 -9.84 0.39 -0.65
N LEU A 252 -10.63 -0.22 -1.52
CA LEU A 252 -10.74 -1.67 -1.67
C LEU A 252 -9.80 -2.20 -2.76
N ASP A 253 -9.31 -3.43 -2.57
CA ASP A 253 -8.30 -4.04 -3.44
C ASP A 253 -8.81 -4.33 -4.86
N SER A 254 -10.09 -4.69 -5.01
CA SER A 254 -10.65 -5.05 -6.32
C SER A 254 -12.11 -4.60 -6.51
N ARG A 255 -12.56 -4.70 -7.77
CA ARG A 255 -13.96 -4.48 -8.16
C ARG A 255 -14.89 -5.46 -7.45
N GLU A 256 -14.52 -6.73 -7.38
CA GLU A 256 -15.34 -7.78 -6.78
C GLU A 256 -15.43 -7.58 -5.26
N VAL A 257 -14.35 -7.15 -4.60
CA VAL A 257 -14.40 -6.75 -3.18
C VAL A 257 -15.35 -5.57 -2.97
N ALA A 258 -15.44 -4.62 -3.91
CA ALA A 258 -16.43 -3.55 -3.86
C ALA A 258 -17.87 -4.08 -3.96
N ILE A 259 -18.15 -5.06 -4.82
CA ILE A 259 -19.46 -5.72 -4.91
C ILE A 259 -19.80 -6.43 -3.59
N ALA A 260 -18.89 -7.22 -3.04
CA ALA A 260 -19.07 -7.90 -1.76
C ALA A 260 -19.32 -6.91 -0.61
N ARG A 261 -18.61 -5.77 -0.64
CA ARG A 261 -18.79 -4.71 0.35
C ARG A 261 -20.15 -4.02 0.23
N LEU A 262 -20.65 -3.77 -0.97
CA LEU A 262 -21.99 -3.23 -1.19
C LEU A 262 -23.09 -4.16 -0.69
N ALA A 263 -22.89 -5.48 -0.75
CA ALA A 263 -23.86 -6.45 -0.23
C ALA A 263 -24.06 -6.38 1.30
N THR A 264 -23.02 -5.95 2.03
CA THR A 264 -23.02 -5.92 3.50
C THR A 264 -23.07 -4.50 4.08
N HIS A 265 -22.56 -3.50 3.36
CA HIS A 265 -22.40 -2.14 3.84
C HIS A 265 -22.33 -1.10 2.70
N ALA A 266 -23.48 -0.68 2.20
CA ALA A 266 -23.62 0.32 1.13
C ALA A 266 -23.53 1.79 1.61
N SER A 267 -22.71 2.10 2.62
CA SER A 267 -22.54 3.48 3.13
C SER A 267 -21.29 4.15 2.55
N ALA A 268 -21.43 5.42 2.16
CA ALA A 268 -20.34 6.30 1.77
C ALA A 268 -19.75 7.12 2.93
N GLU A 269 -20.27 6.95 4.15
CA GLU A 269 -19.79 7.64 5.34
C GLU A 269 -18.29 7.37 5.56
N VAL A 270 -17.53 8.44 5.77
CA VAL A 270 -16.08 8.34 6.00
C VAL A 270 -15.83 7.92 7.43
N SER A 271 -15.05 6.84 7.60
CA SER A 271 -14.62 6.38 8.91
C SER A 271 -13.83 7.47 9.65
N ILE A 272 -14.08 7.60 10.96
CA ILE A 272 -13.32 8.51 11.83
C ILE A 272 -11.81 8.21 11.83
N GLN A 273 -11.40 6.99 11.45
CA GLN A 273 -10.00 6.59 11.30
C GLN A 273 -9.23 7.47 10.31
N VAL A 274 -9.92 8.18 9.41
CA VAL A 274 -9.30 9.08 8.45
C VAL A 274 -8.45 10.17 9.11
N VAL A 275 -8.75 10.54 10.36
CA VAL A 275 -8.02 11.56 11.12
C VAL A 275 -6.84 11.01 11.93
N ASP A 276 -6.66 9.68 11.99
CA ASP A 276 -5.60 9.05 12.79
C ASP A 276 -4.19 9.54 12.45
N PRO A 277 -3.81 9.73 11.16
CA PRO A 277 -2.52 10.31 10.82
C PRO A 277 -2.31 11.69 11.44
N ALA A 278 -3.36 12.54 11.45
CA ALA A 278 -3.28 13.87 12.04
C ALA A 278 -3.21 13.83 13.57
N LEU A 279 -3.92 12.91 14.21
CA LEU A 279 -3.82 12.69 15.67
C LEU A 279 -2.39 12.30 16.07
N VAL A 280 -1.78 11.33 15.38
CA VAL A 280 -0.41 10.88 15.66
C VAL A 280 0.59 12.00 15.38
N ALA A 281 0.46 12.70 14.25
CA ALA A 281 1.32 13.82 13.90
C ALA A 281 1.24 14.96 14.93
N PHE A 282 0.02 15.27 15.40
CA PHE A 282 -0.21 16.26 16.43
C PHE A 282 0.51 15.89 17.73
N VAL A 283 0.33 14.65 18.21
CA VAL A 283 0.94 14.14 19.44
C VAL A 283 2.47 14.18 19.36
N GLN A 284 3.06 13.82 18.22
CA GLN A 284 4.53 13.90 18.01
C GLN A 284 5.06 15.33 18.12
N ARG A 285 4.25 16.35 17.83
CA ARG A 285 4.63 17.77 17.90
C ARG A 285 4.40 18.40 19.28
N VAL A 286 3.58 17.79 20.14
CA VAL A 286 3.27 18.31 21.48
C VAL A 286 4.54 18.62 22.30
N PRO A 287 5.57 17.74 22.38
CA PRO A 287 6.77 18.03 23.17
C PRO A 287 7.51 19.30 22.75
N GLN A 288 7.40 19.71 21.48
CA GLN A 288 8.08 20.89 20.94
C GLN A 288 7.35 22.20 21.30
N THR A 289 6.06 22.11 21.62
CA THR A 289 5.19 23.26 21.94
C THR A 289 4.81 23.32 23.43
N TYR A 290 5.23 22.35 24.22
CA TYR A 290 5.00 22.30 25.67
C TYR A 290 5.80 23.37 26.40
N GLN A 291 5.12 24.14 27.24
CA GLN A 291 5.68 25.25 28.02
C GLN A 291 5.45 25.07 29.53
N GLY A 292 4.89 23.94 29.96
CA GLY A 292 4.56 23.70 31.36
C GLY A 292 3.50 24.68 31.89
N LYS A 293 2.54 25.08 31.05
CA LYS A 293 1.41 25.90 31.47
C LYS A 293 0.33 25.03 32.13
N GLY A 294 -0.51 25.63 32.99
CA GLY A 294 -1.50 24.91 33.79
C GLY A 294 -2.56 24.21 32.93
N ASP A 295 -3.04 24.88 31.89
CA ASP A 295 -3.90 24.33 30.83
C ASP A 295 -3.26 23.12 30.14
N GLN A 296 -2.00 23.22 29.70
CA GLN A 296 -1.29 22.11 29.05
C GLN A 296 -1.15 20.90 29.99
N ARG A 297 -0.80 21.12 31.27
CA ARG A 297 -0.75 20.06 32.28
C ARG A 297 -2.13 19.42 32.47
N ASN A 298 -3.18 20.23 32.56
CA ASN A 298 -4.55 19.74 32.72
C ASN A 298 -4.93 18.85 31.54
N THR A 299 -4.73 19.33 30.32
CA THR A 299 -5.07 18.61 29.08
C THR A 299 -4.31 17.28 28.98
N LEU A 300 -3.00 17.24 29.23
CA LEU A 300 -2.23 15.99 29.17
C LEU A 300 -2.59 15.03 30.30
N THR A 301 -2.89 15.55 31.50
CA THR A 301 -3.36 14.69 32.61
C THR A 301 -4.71 14.06 32.26
N GLU A 302 -5.61 14.82 31.63
CA GLU A 302 -6.90 14.31 31.17
C GLU A 302 -6.76 13.30 30.04
N THR A 303 -5.85 13.56 29.10
CA THR A 303 -5.48 12.61 28.05
C THR A 303 -4.98 11.29 28.66
N TYR A 304 -4.08 11.36 29.64
CA TYR A 304 -3.59 10.18 30.37
C TYR A 304 -4.73 9.43 31.05
N ARG A 305 -5.63 10.16 31.72
CA ARG A 305 -6.80 9.60 32.39
C ARG A 305 -7.68 8.82 31.43
N LEU A 306 -8.05 9.42 30.30
CA LEU A 306 -8.88 8.79 29.27
C LEU A 306 -8.17 7.60 28.62
N TRP A 307 -6.89 7.74 28.30
CA TRP A 307 -6.08 6.70 27.67
C TRP A 307 -6.03 5.41 28.48
N TYR A 308 -5.89 5.52 29.82
CA TYR A 308 -5.84 4.37 30.72
C TYR A 308 -7.20 4.04 31.39
N GLY A 309 -8.29 4.70 31.00
CA GLY A 309 -9.62 4.43 31.55
C GLY A 309 -9.76 4.74 33.05
N LEU A 310 -9.04 5.74 33.56
CA LEU A 310 -9.02 6.06 34.98
C LEU A 310 -10.25 6.88 35.39
N GLU A 311 -10.79 6.60 36.58
CA GLU A 311 -12.05 7.18 37.05
C GLU A 311 -11.97 8.68 37.38
N SER A 312 -10.78 9.20 37.70
CA SER A 312 -10.62 10.60 38.08
C SER A 312 -9.25 11.16 37.76
N ARG A 313 -9.17 12.50 37.70
CA ARG A 313 -7.90 13.21 37.58
C ARG A 313 -6.94 12.92 38.74
N GLY A 314 -7.47 12.74 39.95
CA GLY A 314 -6.68 12.35 41.12
C GLY A 314 -6.03 10.98 40.94
N ALA A 315 -6.72 10.01 40.33
CA ALA A 315 -6.15 8.71 40.00
C ALA A 315 -5.02 8.81 38.96
N ALA A 316 -5.20 9.64 37.92
CA ALA A 316 -4.16 9.90 36.92
C ALA A 316 -2.89 10.50 37.54
N LEU A 317 -3.03 11.52 38.40
CA LEU A 317 -1.90 12.13 39.10
C LEU A 317 -1.16 11.11 39.98
N LYS A 318 -1.88 10.29 40.74
CA LYS A 318 -1.28 9.23 41.56
C LYS A 318 -0.49 8.23 40.72
N GLN A 319 -1.03 7.79 39.58
CA GLN A 319 -0.35 6.84 38.68
C GLN A 319 0.88 7.46 38.00
N LEU A 320 0.87 8.77 37.75
CA LEU A 320 2.03 9.55 37.31
C LEU A 320 3.05 9.82 38.43
N GLY A 321 2.82 9.30 39.64
CA GLY A 321 3.69 9.42 40.81
C GLY A 321 3.57 10.75 41.56
N VAL A 322 2.50 11.52 41.31
CA VAL A 322 2.27 12.85 41.88
C VAL A 322 1.19 12.78 42.96
N ASP A 323 1.46 13.30 44.16
CA ASP A 323 0.47 13.43 45.22
C ASP A 323 -0.50 14.59 44.91
N PRO A 324 -1.80 14.33 44.67
CA PRO A 324 -2.77 15.38 44.37
C PRO A 324 -2.93 16.40 45.50
N GLN A 325 -2.69 16.00 46.76
CA GLN A 325 -2.90 16.86 47.93
C GLN A 325 -1.93 18.04 47.95
N VAL A 326 -0.73 17.88 47.40
CA VAL A 326 0.28 18.94 47.30
C VAL A 326 -0.18 20.06 46.36
N LEU A 327 -0.94 19.73 45.31
CA LEU A 327 -1.46 20.69 44.34
C LEU A 327 -2.71 21.42 44.83
N THR A 328 -3.46 20.84 45.78
CA THR A 328 -4.71 21.39 46.31
C THR A 328 -4.57 21.99 47.73
N ALA A 329 -3.37 21.97 48.31
CA ALA A 329 -3.14 22.47 49.66
C ALA A 329 -3.40 23.99 49.76
N SER A 330 -4.08 24.42 50.82
CA SER A 330 -4.46 25.82 51.03
C SER A 330 -3.27 26.76 51.35
N ASN A 331 -2.15 26.21 51.84
CA ASN A 331 -0.89 26.93 52.07
C ASN A 331 0.30 26.06 51.62
N PRO A 332 0.53 25.96 50.31
CA PRO A 332 1.50 25.01 49.79
C PRO A 332 2.94 25.54 49.93
N ASN A 333 3.86 24.67 50.35
CA ASN A 333 5.29 24.98 50.31
C ASN A 333 5.72 25.19 48.85
N ARG A 334 6.21 26.39 48.53
CA ARG A 334 6.58 26.80 47.16
C ARG A 334 7.61 25.84 46.52
N THR A 335 8.58 25.35 47.29
CA THR A 335 9.58 24.40 46.81
C THR A 335 8.96 23.04 46.51
N ALA A 336 8.04 22.57 47.36
CA ALA A 336 7.33 21.32 47.14
C ALA A 336 6.44 21.39 45.89
N LEU A 337 5.75 22.50 45.65
CA LEU A 337 4.98 22.73 44.42
C LEU A 337 5.85 22.71 43.18
N MET A 338 6.99 23.42 43.19
CA MET A 338 7.90 23.46 42.05
C MET A 338 8.43 22.07 41.69
N ASN A 339 8.84 21.28 42.70
CA ASN A 339 9.30 19.91 42.50
C ASN A 339 8.20 19.01 41.96
N THR A 340 6.98 19.13 42.50
CA THR A 340 5.81 18.35 42.06
C THR A 340 5.43 18.70 40.62
N ALA A 341 5.45 19.98 40.25
CA ALA A 341 5.20 20.43 38.89
C ALA A 341 6.26 19.92 37.91
N ALA A 342 7.54 19.98 38.28
CA ALA A 342 8.64 19.47 37.45
C ALA A 342 8.58 17.94 37.26
N GLN A 343 8.18 17.20 38.30
CA GLN A 343 7.94 15.75 38.21
C GLN A 343 6.78 15.46 37.27
N LEU A 344 5.65 16.17 37.42
CA LEU A 344 4.49 16.02 36.56
C LEU A 344 4.86 16.32 35.09
N ASP A 345 5.58 17.41 34.83
CA ASP A 345 6.03 17.80 33.49
C ASP A 345 6.85 16.67 32.83
N ARG A 346 7.78 16.06 33.58
CA ARG A 346 8.59 14.94 33.09
C ARG A 346 7.73 13.72 32.74
N SER A 347 6.85 13.30 33.67
CA SER A 347 5.99 12.14 33.46
C SER A 347 5.05 12.33 32.27
N LEU A 348 4.47 13.52 32.11
CA LEU A 348 3.57 13.85 31.00
C LEU A 348 4.32 13.88 29.66
N LEU A 349 5.51 14.46 29.60
CA LEU A 349 6.32 14.47 28.37
C LEU A 349 6.78 13.06 27.99
N GLU A 350 7.17 12.23 28.96
CA GLU A 350 7.52 10.83 28.69
C GLU A 350 6.32 10.01 28.22
N PHE A 351 5.12 10.28 28.75
CA PHE A 351 3.90 9.66 28.27
C PHE A 351 3.62 10.04 26.82
N VAL A 352 3.59 11.34 26.51
CA VAL A 352 3.28 11.85 25.16
C VAL A 352 4.26 11.33 24.12
N LYS A 353 5.56 11.28 24.42
CA LYS A 353 6.58 10.75 23.50
C LYS A 353 6.37 9.27 23.15
N ARG A 354 5.75 8.50 24.05
CA ARG A 354 5.48 7.07 23.84
C ARG A 354 4.19 6.80 23.08
N LEU A 355 3.24 7.75 23.09
CA LEU A 355 1.92 7.57 22.49
C LEU A 355 1.95 7.12 21.01
N PRO A 356 2.76 7.70 20.11
CA PRO A 356 2.79 7.27 18.70
C PRO A 356 3.13 5.78 18.52
N ALA A 357 4.00 5.23 19.38
CA ALA A 357 4.39 3.83 19.35
C ALA A 357 3.37 2.90 20.04
N LEU A 358 2.52 3.44 20.92
CA LEU A 358 1.52 2.69 21.70
C LEU A 358 0.11 2.79 21.12
N TYR A 359 -0.11 3.65 20.12
CA TYR A 359 -1.40 3.83 19.48
C TYR A 359 -1.78 2.59 18.68
N GLN A 360 -2.94 2.03 19.00
CA GLN A 360 -3.50 0.81 18.38
C GLN A 360 -4.89 1.10 17.80
N GLU A 361 -5.21 2.37 17.54
CA GLU A 361 -6.43 2.77 16.85
C GLU A 361 -7.75 2.37 17.56
N THR A 362 -7.68 2.05 18.84
CA THR A 362 -8.87 1.75 19.65
C THR A 362 -9.73 3.01 19.83
N GLU A 363 -11.04 2.83 20.00
CA GLU A 363 -11.97 3.96 20.19
C GLU A 363 -11.59 4.82 21.39
N THR A 364 -11.22 4.20 22.51
CA THR A 364 -10.79 4.91 23.73
C THR A 364 -9.52 5.74 23.49
N GLN A 365 -8.52 5.19 22.82
CA GLN A 365 -7.30 5.92 22.50
C GLN A 365 -7.58 7.09 21.55
N ARG A 366 -8.38 6.86 20.50
CA ARG A 366 -8.76 7.89 19.55
C ARG A 366 -9.51 9.03 20.24
N GLU A 367 -10.46 8.71 21.12
CA GLU A 367 -11.20 9.71 21.88
C GLU A 367 -10.27 10.52 22.80
N ALA A 368 -9.33 9.87 23.49
CA ALA A 368 -8.34 10.56 24.31
C ALA A 368 -7.50 11.55 23.48
N LEU A 369 -7.08 11.16 22.28
CA LEU A 369 -6.31 12.04 21.38
C LEU A 369 -7.17 13.14 20.74
N LEU A 370 -8.44 12.87 20.43
CA LEU A 370 -9.38 13.89 19.96
C LEU A 370 -9.60 14.98 21.01
N GLN A 371 -9.84 14.59 22.27
CA GLN A 371 -9.97 15.52 23.40
C GLN A 371 -8.68 16.31 23.63
N LEU A 372 -7.52 15.65 23.51
CA LEU A 372 -6.22 16.32 23.54
C LEU A 372 -6.15 17.44 22.51
N VAL A 373 -6.43 17.16 21.23
CA VAL A 373 -6.39 18.16 20.16
C VAL A 373 -7.40 19.28 20.44
N GLN A 374 -8.63 18.93 20.79
CA GLN A 374 -9.71 19.87 21.06
C GLN A 374 -9.30 20.89 22.14
N HIS A 375 -8.82 20.40 23.28
CA HIS A 375 -8.44 21.26 24.40
C HIS A 375 -7.14 22.01 24.14
N TRP A 376 -6.16 21.37 23.50
CA TRP A 376 -4.87 21.99 23.23
C TRP A 376 -4.96 23.13 22.21
N ARG A 377 -5.85 23.01 21.22
CA ARG A 377 -6.12 24.03 20.21
C ARG A 377 -7.26 24.99 20.59
N ASN A 378 -7.91 24.76 21.74
CA ASN A 378 -9.08 25.51 22.19
C ASN A 378 -10.20 25.57 21.11
N ILE A 379 -10.55 24.40 20.57
CA ILE A 379 -11.59 24.25 19.54
C ILE A 379 -12.93 23.93 20.21
N ASP A 380 -13.96 24.68 19.84
CA ASP A 380 -15.31 24.51 20.37
C ASP A 380 -16.03 23.34 19.71
N GLY A 381 -15.94 22.17 20.34
CA GLY A 381 -16.75 21.00 20.03
C GLY A 381 -16.07 19.97 19.12
N ARG A 382 -16.66 18.78 19.11
CA ARG A 382 -16.13 17.60 18.42
C ARG A 382 -16.09 17.79 16.90
N GLU A 383 -17.17 18.29 16.30
CA GLU A 383 -17.30 18.42 14.85
C GLU A 383 -16.23 19.34 14.26
N LYS A 384 -16.03 20.52 14.86
CA LYS A 384 -14.96 21.45 14.45
C LYS A 384 -13.56 20.85 14.65
N THR A 385 -13.38 20.02 15.69
CA THR A 385 -12.11 19.34 15.94
C THR A 385 -11.83 18.30 14.85
N LEU A 386 -12.83 17.52 14.46
CA LEU A 386 -12.72 16.56 13.36
C LEU A 386 -12.42 17.27 12.05
N GLN A 387 -13.12 18.38 11.74
CA GLN A 387 -12.82 19.16 10.54
C GLN A 387 -11.38 19.70 10.56
N ALA A 388 -10.92 20.26 11.68
CA ALA A 388 -9.55 20.76 11.79
C ALA A 388 -8.50 19.66 11.59
N LEU A 389 -8.79 18.43 12.00
CA LEU A 389 -7.93 17.27 11.76
C LEU A 389 -7.99 16.77 10.32
N VAL A 390 -9.15 16.81 9.67
CA VAL A 390 -9.27 16.55 8.22
C VAL A 390 -8.40 17.56 7.44
N ASP A 391 -8.46 18.84 7.80
CA ASP A 391 -7.62 19.87 7.17
C ASP A 391 -6.12 19.61 7.41
N ASP A 392 -5.74 19.08 8.59
CA ASP A 392 -4.36 18.64 8.85
C ASP A 392 -3.95 17.48 7.94
N VAL A 393 -4.83 16.49 7.71
CA VAL A 393 -4.57 15.37 6.79
C VAL A 393 -4.35 15.88 5.37
N GLN A 394 -5.24 16.75 4.88
CA GLN A 394 -5.11 17.35 3.54
C GLN A 394 -3.79 18.13 3.38
N ARG A 395 -3.39 18.89 4.40
CA ARG A 395 -2.09 19.59 4.40
C ARG A 395 -0.94 18.59 4.32
N MET A 396 -0.98 17.51 5.10
CA MET A 396 0.05 16.48 5.08
C MET A 396 0.16 15.74 3.73
N GLU A 397 -0.96 15.50 3.02
CA GLU A 397 -0.97 14.85 1.71
C GLU A 397 -0.19 15.64 0.63
N THR A 398 -0.15 16.96 0.76
CA THR A 398 0.41 17.88 -0.25
C THR A 398 1.70 18.58 0.19
N ALA A 399 2.04 18.50 1.48
CA ALA A 399 3.24 19.11 2.05
C ALA A 399 4.54 18.53 1.48
N ARG A 400 5.56 19.38 1.35
CA ARG A 400 6.93 18.93 1.09
C ARG A 400 7.46 18.18 2.33
N ARG A 401 8.20 17.10 2.12
CA ARG A 401 8.68 16.20 3.21
C ARG A 401 9.44 16.91 4.34
N ASP A 402 10.04 18.05 4.08
CA ASP A 402 10.83 18.85 5.01
C ASP A 402 10.04 20.03 5.65
N SER A 403 8.77 20.22 5.29
CA SER A 403 7.94 21.30 5.84
C SER A 403 7.33 20.94 7.19
N LEU A 404 6.92 21.97 7.96
CA LEU A 404 6.21 21.80 9.22
C LEU A 404 4.83 21.14 9.06
N ASP A 405 4.25 21.25 7.87
CA ASP A 405 2.94 20.67 7.56
C ASP A 405 3.03 19.18 7.21
N ALA A 406 4.23 18.67 6.88
CA ALA A 406 4.41 17.25 6.60
C ALA A 406 4.27 16.38 7.85
N ALA A 407 3.87 15.13 7.63
CA ALA A 407 3.82 14.14 8.70
C ALA A 407 5.24 14.02 9.34
N PRO A 408 5.35 14.17 10.67
CA PRO A 408 6.63 14.02 11.34
C PRO A 408 7.20 12.62 11.13
N ALA A 409 8.53 12.53 11.06
CA ALA A 409 9.20 11.24 10.92
C ALA A 409 8.89 10.36 12.14
N PRO A 410 8.54 9.07 11.95
CA PRO A 410 8.31 8.17 13.07
C PRO A 410 9.53 8.10 13.98
N GLU A 411 9.35 8.35 15.28
CA GLU A 411 10.41 8.15 16.26
C GLU A 411 10.59 6.64 16.51
N PRO A 412 11.83 6.10 16.44
CA PRO A 412 12.06 4.69 16.71
C PRO A 412 11.76 4.37 18.16
N ILE A 413 11.15 3.20 18.39
CA ILE A 413 10.94 2.66 19.74
C ILE A 413 12.31 2.52 20.40
N ALA A 414 12.47 3.05 21.61
CA ALA A 414 13.67 2.84 22.41
C ALA A 414 13.82 1.33 22.66
N LEU A 415 14.81 0.72 22.01
CA LEU A 415 15.12 -0.68 22.20
C LEU A 415 15.60 -0.90 23.65
N PRO A 416 15.33 -2.09 24.24
CA PRO A 416 15.87 -2.41 25.55
C PRO A 416 17.40 -2.26 25.53
N PRO A 417 18.02 -1.86 26.66
CA PRO A 417 19.47 -1.74 26.72
C PRO A 417 20.10 -3.11 26.43
N ARG A 418 21.22 -3.06 25.71
CA ARG A 418 22.02 -4.25 25.45
C ARG A 418 22.41 -4.92 26.78
N PRO A 419 22.25 -6.25 26.93
CA PRO A 419 22.70 -6.95 28.11
C PRO A 419 24.24 -6.92 28.22
N PRO A 420 24.80 -7.01 29.44
CA PRO A 420 26.25 -7.07 29.63
C PRO A 420 26.88 -8.30 28.98
N ARG A 421 26.12 -9.38 28.80
CA ARG A 421 26.52 -10.61 28.14
C ARG A 421 25.38 -11.18 27.29
N TRP A 422 25.71 -11.64 26.09
CA TRP A 422 24.79 -12.39 25.25
C TRP A 422 24.73 -13.86 25.68
N THR A 423 23.53 -14.36 25.89
CA THR A 423 23.20 -15.77 26.06
C THR A 423 22.07 -16.14 25.11
N CYS A 424 21.73 -17.43 25.01
CA CYS A 424 20.61 -17.87 24.19
C CYS A 424 19.29 -17.16 24.56
N ASP A 425 19.13 -16.78 25.83
CA ASP A 425 17.90 -16.17 26.37
C ASP A 425 17.92 -14.63 26.36
N THR A 426 19.07 -14.00 26.12
CA THR A 426 19.21 -12.53 26.18
C THR A 426 19.38 -11.87 24.81
N LEU A 427 19.26 -12.63 23.72
CA LEU A 427 19.42 -12.11 22.36
C LEU A 427 18.37 -11.03 22.06
N GLN A 428 18.84 -9.91 21.51
CA GLN A 428 18.00 -8.81 21.04
C GLN A 428 18.29 -8.59 19.56
N LEU A 429 17.35 -8.95 18.68
CA LEU A 429 17.56 -8.98 17.23
C LEU A 429 18.11 -7.66 16.67
N HIS A 430 17.60 -6.53 17.14
CA HIS A 430 17.97 -5.21 16.62
C HIS A 430 19.21 -4.60 17.31
N ALA A 431 19.74 -5.25 18.35
CA ALA A 431 20.91 -4.77 19.04
C ALA A 431 22.19 -5.16 18.30
N ALA A 432 23.17 -4.25 18.30
CA ALA A 432 24.51 -4.55 17.81
C ALA A 432 25.17 -5.66 18.68
N ILE A 433 25.76 -6.66 18.03
CA ILE A 433 26.46 -7.77 18.68
C ILE A 433 27.68 -7.26 19.45
N LEU A 434 28.33 -6.19 19.00
CA LEU A 434 29.44 -5.48 19.68
C LEU A 434 29.03 -4.07 20.10
N THR A 435 29.64 -3.58 21.18
CA THR A 435 29.44 -2.19 21.61
C THR A 435 29.97 -1.27 20.52
N ASN A 436 29.13 -0.34 20.04
CA ASN A 436 29.41 0.50 18.88
C ASN A 436 29.70 -0.27 17.57
N GLY A 437 29.31 -1.55 17.51
CA GLY A 437 29.43 -2.38 16.33
C GLY A 437 28.33 -2.11 15.30
N ASN A 438 28.56 -2.54 14.06
CA ASN A 438 27.63 -2.33 12.95
C ASN A 438 26.80 -3.58 12.61
N PHE A 439 27.11 -4.71 13.23
CA PHE A 439 26.46 -5.99 12.96
C PHE A 439 25.49 -6.34 14.08
N THR A 440 24.31 -6.82 13.70
CA THR A 440 23.17 -7.07 14.61
C THR A 440 22.85 -8.56 14.71
N TRP A 441 22.12 -8.93 15.76
CA TRP A 441 21.63 -10.30 15.90
C TRP A 441 20.63 -10.69 14.81
N ALA A 442 19.88 -9.74 14.25
CA ALA A 442 18.99 -9.96 13.12
C ALA A 442 19.77 -10.44 11.89
N GLU A 443 20.92 -9.83 11.59
CA GLU A 443 21.79 -10.29 10.50
C GLU A 443 22.38 -11.67 10.80
N ALA A 444 22.84 -11.89 12.04
CA ALA A 444 23.43 -13.17 12.42
C ALA A 444 22.44 -14.35 12.38
N THR A 445 21.17 -14.11 12.69
CA THR A 445 20.14 -15.15 12.87
C THR A 445 19.08 -15.18 11.77
N HIS A 446 19.30 -14.42 10.68
CA HIS A 446 18.34 -14.30 9.58
C HIS A 446 16.96 -13.81 10.06
N GLY A 447 16.95 -12.68 10.76
CA GLY A 447 15.75 -12.05 11.33
C GLY A 447 15.14 -12.84 12.49
N GLY A 448 15.93 -13.66 13.19
CA GLY A 448 15.43 -14.54 14.26
C GLY A 448 14.94 -15.91 13.79
N LYS A 449 15.00 -16.20 12.48
CA LYS A 449 14.62 -17.51 11.93
C LYS A 449 15.50 -18.64 12.46
N TYR A 450 16.79 -18.38 12.67
CA TYR A 450 17.77 -19.36 13.14
C TYR A 450 18.39 -18.88 14.45
N LEU A 451 17.76 -19.21 15.58
CA LEU A 451 18.33 -18.90 16.89
C LEU A 451 19.48 -19.87 17.23
N PRO A 452 20.58 -19.38 17.82
CA PRO A 452 21.67 -20.22 18.32
C PRO A 452 21.15 -21.25 19.34
N PRO A 453 21.43 -22.55 19.19
CA PRO A 453 20.89 -23.60 20.05
C PRO A 453 21.63 -23.71 21.38
N ASN A 454 22.82 -23.11 21.49
CA ASN A 454 23.64 -23.18 22.69
C ASN A 454 24.64 -22.01 22.75
N GLN A 455 25.24 -21.82 23.92
CA GLN A 455 26.17 -20.73 24.19
C GLN A 455 27.42 -20.78 23.31
N ALA A 456 27.88 -21.96 22.89
CA ALA A 456 29.08 -22.07 22.04
C ALA A 456 28.86 -21.41 20.66
N VAL A 457 27.66 -21.54 20.11
CA VAL A 457 27.27 -20.84 18.86
C VAL A 457 27.13 -19.33 19.10
N VAL A 458 26.55 -18.91 20.24
CA VAL A 458 26.48 -17.49 20.62
C VAL A 458 27.87 -16.87 20.69
N ASP A 459 28.80 -17.51 21.40
CA ASP A 459 30.17 -17.03 21.56
C ASP A 459 30.93 -17.03 20.23
N ALA A 460 30.65 -18.00 19.35
CA ALA A 460 31.20 -18.05 18.00
C ALA A 460 30.72 -16.91 17.10
N ILE A 461 29.43 -16.56 17.18
CA ILE A 461 28.86 -15.39 16.48
C ILE A 461 29.49 -14.10 17.02
N VAL A 462 29.63 -13.96 18.34
CA VAL A 462 30.27 -12.76 18.93
C VAL A 462 31.72 -12.63 18.44
N ARG A 463 32.52 -13.70 18.47
CA ARG A 463 33.88 -13.71 17.93
C ARG A 463 33.90 -13.36 16.43
N MET A 464 32.99 -13.92 15.65
CA MET A 464 32.91 -13.64 14.23
C MET A 464 32.48 -12.19 13.97
N ALA A 465 31.66 -11.58 14.83
CA ALA A 465 31.30 -10.18 14.74
C ALA A 465 32.51 -9.27 14.97
N GLU A 466 33.40 -9.61 15.92
CA GLU A 466 34.66 -8.87 16.16
C GLU A 466 35.56 -8.88 14.93
N LEU A 467 35.73 -10.06 14.33
CA LEU A 467 36.55 -10.22 13.14
C LEU A 467 35.94 -9.52 11.91
N THR A 468 34.61 -9.63 11.75
CA THR A 468 33.90 -8.96 10.65
C THR A 468 33.93 -7.44 10.82
N GLN A 469 33.86 -6.91 12.04
CA GLN A 469 34.01 -5.47 12.31
C GLN A 469 35.39 -4.98 11.89
N GLN A 470 36.45 -5.73 12.23
CA GLN A 470 37.81 -5.41 11.76
C GLN A 470 37.93 -5.45 10.23
N ALA A 471 37.29 -6.44 9.58
CA ALA A 471 37.24 -6.50 8.12
C ALA A 471 36.51 -5.30 7.51
N ARG A 472 35.35 -4.91 8.07
CA ARG A 472 34.58 -3.72 7.67
C ARG A 472 35.42 -2.46 7.78
N ASP A 473 36.10 -2.27 8.91
CA ASP A 473 36.89 -1.08 9.18
C ASP A 473 38.09 -0.97 8.23
N ARG A 474 38.72 -2.10 7.89
CA ARG A 474 39.81 -2.16 6.90
C ARG A 474 39.34 -1.86 5.47
N ILE A 475 38.16 -2.36 5.10
CA ILE A 475 37.56 -2.07 3.78
C ILE A 475 37.06 -0.62 3.71
N GLY A 476 36.72 -0.02 4.86
CA GLY A 476 36.21 1.34 4.94
C GLY A 476 34.80 1.51 4.37
N ARG A 477 34.03 0.42 4.27
CA ARG A 477 32.66 0.41 3.72
C ARG A 477 31.75 -0.55 4.48
N PRO A 478 30.42 -0.33 4.50
CA PRO A 478 29.46 -1.28 5.06
C PRO A 478 29.51 -2.64 4.35
N LEU A 479 29.54 -3.72 5.15
CA LEU A 479 29.43 -5.10 4.65
C LEU A 479 27.96 -5.53 4.77
N ARG A 480 27.38 -6.05 3.69
CA ARG A 480 26.00 -6.54 3.64
C ARG A 480 25.98 -8.05 3.83
N ILE A 481 25.51 -8.51 4.98
CA ILE A 481 25.47 -9.94 5.33
C ILE A 481 24.29 -10.61 4.63
N LEU A 482 24.56 -11.67 3.87
CA LEU A 482 23.52 -12.53 3.27
C LEU A 482 23.22 -13.75 4.12
N THR A 483 24.29 -14.41 4.58
CA THR A 483 24.19 -15.62 5.39
C THR A 483 25.21 -15.54 6.52
N TRP A 484 24.80 -15.89 7.73
CA TRP A 484 25.68 -16.04 8.88
C TRP A 484 25.41 -17.35 9.61
N TYR A 485 24.62 -17.38 10.68
CA TYR A 485 24.27 -18.63 11.34
C TYR A 485 23.12 -19.34 10.61
N ARG A 486 23.31 -20.64 10.34
CA ARG A 486 22.29 -21.50 9.74
C ARG A 486 22.46 -22.93 10.28
N PRO A 487 21.42 -23.55 10.86
CA PRO A 487 21.52 -24.90 11.38
C PRO A 487 21.77 -25.90 10.24
N ALA A 488 22.45 -27.01 10.53
CA ALA A 488 22.80 -28.01 9.53
C ALA A 488 21.58 -28.63 8.82
N GLU A 489 20.45 -28.73 9.53
CA GLU A 489 19.18 -29.28 9.04
C GLU A 489 18.51 -28.40 7.98
N ALA A 490 18.84 -27.10 7.92
CA ALA A 490 18.23 -26.17 6.96
C ALA A 490 18.78 -26.32 5.52
N ASP A 491 19.82 -27.13 5.29
CA ASP A 491 20.35 -27.41 3.95
C ASP A 491 20.92 -28.84 3.85
N PRO A 492 20.05 -29.87 3.78
CA PRO A 492 20.48 -31.27 3.75
C PRO A 492 21.25 -31.64 2.47
N GLN A 493 21.06 -30.88 1.37
CA GLN A 493 21.72 -31.13 0.08
C GLN A 493 23.22 -30.77 0.08
N ARG A 494 23.68 -29.90 0.99
CA ARG A 494 25.11 -29.53 1.13
C ARG A 494 25.88 -30.34 2.17
N SER A 495 25.30 -31.45 2.66
CA SER A 495 25.87 -32.29 3.74
C SER A 495 27.19 -33.01 3.41
N GLY A 496 27.68 -32.96 2.17
CA GLY A 496 28.97 -33.52 1.77
C GLY A 496 30.03 -32.46 1.49
N THR A 497 31.11 -32.45 2.27
CA THR A 497 32.47 -31.93 1.93
C THR A 497 32.87 -30.46 2.20
N VAL A 498 32.09 -29.63 2.91
CA VAL A 498 32.65 -28.48 3.66
C VAL A 498 32.01 -28.48 5.04
N ARG A 499 32.80 -28.71 6.10
CA ARG A 499 32.36 -28.58 7.50
C ARG A 499 31.56 -27.29 7.62
N ASN A 500 30.28 -27.39 7.97
CA ASN A 500 29.29 -26.31 7.88
C ASN A 500 29.57 -25.21 8.92
N ARG A 501 30.56 -24.35 8.67
CA ARG A 501 31.00 -23.27 9.58
C ARG A 501 29.88 -22.28 9.90
N HIS A 502 28.92 -22.11 8.97
CA HIS A 502 27.67 -21.38 9.23
C HIS A 502 26.86 -22.01 10.38
N ALA A 503 26.82 -23.34 10.50
CA ALA A 503 26.18 -24.03 11.63
C ALA A 503 26.96 -23.93 12.95
N LEU A 504 28.21 -23.50 12.91
CA LEU A 504 28.99 -23.16 14.11
C LEU A 504 28.82 -21.68 14.50
N GLY A 505 28.20 -20.87 13.64
CA GLY A 505 28.03 -19.43 13.85
C GLY A 505 29.26 -18.58 13.53
N ASP A 506 30.31 -19.18 12.94
CA ASP A 506 31.59 -18.50 12.71
C ASP A 506 32.00 -18.39 11.24
N ALA A 507 31.00 -18.31 10.38
CA ALA A 507 31.15 -17.97 8.97
C ALA A 507 30.09 -16.97 8.50
N ILE A 508 30.47 -16.15 7.54
CA ILE A 508 29.58 -15.22 6.84
C ILE A 508 29.77 -15.29 5.33
N GLU A 509 28.67 -15.05 4.62
CA GLU A 509 28.65 -14.68 3.21
C GLU A 509 28.14 -13.24 3.12
N PHE A 510 28.87 -12.39 2.41
CA PHE A 510 28.57 -10.97 2.35
C PHE A 510 28.97 -10.37 1.00
N TYR A 511 28.43 -9.19 0.72
CA TYR A 511 28.89 -8.33 -0.36
C TYR A 511 29.10 -6.90 0.15
N CYS A 512 29.74 -6.06 -0.67
CA CYS A 512 29.93 -4.66 -0.39
C CYS A 512 29.55 -3.86 -1.63
N ASP A 513 28.63 -2.91 -1.48
CA ASP A 513 28.16 -2.07 -2.59
C ASP A 513 29.36 -1.40 -3.29
N GLY A 514 29.43 -1.56 -4.61
CA GLY A 514 30.50 -1.02 -5.45
C GLY A 514 31.83 -1.79 -5.44
N LEU A 515 31.92 -2.96 -4.81
CA LEU A 515 33.09 -3.84 -4.85
C LEU A 515 32.70 -5.25 -5.30
N THR A 516 33.53 -5.84 -6.16
CA THR A 516 33.43 -7.25 -6.52
C THR A 516 33.99 -8.14 -5.41
N GLY A 517 33.53 -9.39 -5.33
CA GLY A 517 34.08 -10.42 -4.45
C GLY A 517 35.58 -10.63 -4.71
N SER A 518 36.06 -10.43 -5.94
CA SER A 518 37.49 -10.46 -6.26
C SER A 518 38.30 -9.28 -5.71
N GLN A 519 37.69 -8.09 -5.57
CA GLN A 519 38.32 -6.96 -4.89
C GLN A 519 38.35 -7.17 -3.39
N LEU A 520 37.22 -7.61 -2.80
CA LEU A 520 37.11 -7.94 -1.38
C LEU A 520 38.12 -9.02 -0.98
N TYR A 521 38.17 -10.12 -1.74
CA TYR A 521 39.12 -11.21 -1.53
C TYR A 521 40.56 -10.69 -1.50
N ARG A 522 40.99 -9.92 -2.51
CA ARG A 522 42.37 -9.40 -2.58
C ARG A 522 42.70 -8.41 -1.45
N ALA A 523 41.72 -7.64 -1.00
CA ALA A 523 41.92 -6.68 0.09
C ALA A 523 42.06 -7.37 1.46
N LEU A 524 41.37 -8.50 1.67
CA LEU A 524 41.35 -9.23 2.94
C LEU A 524 42.41 -10.34 3.02
N ASP A 525 42.79 -10.94 1.89
CA ASP A 525 43.71 -12.09 1.82
C ASP A 525 45.03 -11.94 2.61
N PRO A 526 45.74 -10.78 2.59
CA PRO A 526 47.00 -10.62 3.30
C PRO A 526 46.87 -10.57 4.83
N TRP A 527 45.66 -10.33 5.35
CA TRP A 527 45.42 -10.09 6.78
C TRP A 527 44.51 -11.17 7.40
N TRP A 528 43.59 -11.74 6.63
CA TRP A 528 42.60 -12.67 7.16
C TRP A 528 43.21 -14.04 7.48
N ILE A 529 43.27 -14.39 8.76
CA ILE A 529 43.87 -15.67 9.19
C ILE A 529 42.95 -16.88 8.97
N GLY A 530 41.64 -16.67 8.80
CA GLY A 530 40.67 -17.75 8.67
C GLY A 530 40.37 -18.19 7.23
N GLY A 531 39.19 -18.74 7.00
CA GLY A 531 38.73 -19.12 5.67
C GLY A 531 38.31 -17.89 4.88
N LEU A 532 38.76 -17.77 3.64
CA LEU A 532 38.41 -16.68 2.72
C LEU A 532 38.10 -17.27 1.33
N GLY A 533 36.92 -16.95 0.82
CA GLY A 533 36.41 -17.51 -0.44
C GLY A 533 35.79 -16.45 -1.35
N ARG A 534 35.77 -16.74 -2.66
CA ARG A 534 35.01 -15.95 -3.65
C ARG A 534 34.32 -16.87 -4.66
N TYR A 535 33.26 -16.37 -5.28
CA TYR A 535 32.41 -17.11 -6.20
C TYR A 535 32.49 -16.54 -7.64
N ARG A 536 32.59 -17.40 -8.65
CA ARG A 536 32.59 -17.08 -10.09
C ARG A 536 31.17 -16.86 -10.58
N ALA A 537 30.22 -17.69 -10.13
CA ALA A 537 28.81 -17.57 -10.49
C ALA A 537 28.13 -16.36 -9.82
N TYR A 538 28.68 -15.89 -8.70
CA TYR A 538 28.19 -14.75 -7.92
C TYR A 538 29.34 -13.77 -7.66
N PRO A 539 29.72 -12.97 -8.67
CA PRO A 539 30.97 -12.21 -8.69
C PRO A 539 31.07 -11.12 -7.62
N GLU A 540 29.96 -10.72 -7.01
CA GLU A 540 29.85 -9.77 -5.89
C GLU A 540 30.07 -10.40 -4.51
N LEU A 541 29.95 -11.72 -4.40
CA LEU A 541 29.97 -12.42 -3.11
C LEU A 541 31.38 -12.79 -2.64
N CYS A 542 31.58 -12.60 -1.34
CA CYS A 542 32.76 -13.02 -0.62
C CYS A 542 32.33 -13.85 0.60
N TYR A 543 33.20 -14.77 1.01
CA TYR A 543 32.99 -15.63 2.16
C TYR A 543 34.12 -15.42 3.18
N LEU A 544 33.78 -15.37 4.46
CA LEU A 544 34.73 -15.42 5.57
C LEU A 544 34.35 -16.48 6.59
N ASP A 545 35.32 -17.14 7.21
CA ASP A 545 35.11 -17.88 8.46
C ASP A 545 36.30 -17.78 9.42
N ALA A 546 36.05 -17.94 10.71
CA ALA A 546 37.02 -17.70 11.79
C ALA A 546 37.86 -18.92 12.18
N ARG A 547 38.24 -19.79 11.22
CA ARG A 547 39.04 -20.99 11.54
C ARG A 547 40.47 -20.58 11.90
N PRO A 548 41.23 -21.41 12.63
CA PRO A 548 42.58 -21.04 13.06
C PRO A 548 43.59 -20.98 11.91
N ASP A 549 43.36 -21.73 10.83
CA ASP A 549 44.32 -21.86 9.72
C ASP A 549 43.81 -21.21 8.43
N PRO A 550 44.67 -20.51 7.66
CA PRO A 550 44.27 -19.92 6.40
C PRO A 550 43.73 -20.98 5.42
N ALA A 551 42.53 -20.76 4.91
CA ALA A 551 41.95 -21.55 3.82
C ALA A 551 41.48 -20.60 2.71
N ARG A 552 41.81 -20.93 1.46
CA ARG A 552 41.56 -20.07 0.29
C ARG A 552 40.90 -20.87 -0.82
N TRP A 553 39.81 -20.35 -1.38
CA TRP A 553 39.16 -20.99 -2.52
C TRP A 553 38.48 -20.00 -3.45
N THR A 554 38.35 -20.45 -4.69
CA THR A 554 37.56 -19.81 -5.73
C THR A 554 36.60 -20.85 -6.28
N ARG A 555 35.29 -20.62 -6.16
CA ARG A 555 34.26 -21.56 -6.63
C ARG A 555 33.53 -21.04 -7.84
#